data_AF-A0A146KKP6-F1
#
_entry.id   AF-A0A146KKP6-F1
#
_cell.length_a   1.000
_cell.length_b   1.000
_cell.length_c   1.000
_cell.angle_alpha   90.00
_cell.angle_beta   90.00
_cell.angle_gamma   90.00
#
_symmetry.space_group_name_H-M   'P 1'
#
loop_
_entity.id
_entity.type
_entity.pdbx_description
1 polymer ?
#
loop_
_entity_poly.entity_id
_entity_poly.type
_entity_poly.pdbx_seq_one_letter_code
_entity_poly.pdbx_strand_id
1 'polypeptide(L)'
;MRVEFWRKALEELLFYVLHLHLLSGFCLFLLLLGSAHAHEMAAMLETDIEESAEREGFTLVNEDSAEVHNNNVILNKAHNLAVLVIVWLYLGVALATVHLLLCVLLLYGAIMRVRQLLLPWMCIALAGLVLCCTAMLVSMYLVRGYGALAIFIASTLIIALGFYMWLIVYSHYMEMGETKNCSVSARTHHTIGEKTHLMANTTNV
;
A
#
# COMPACT_ATOMS: atom_id res chain seq x y z
N MET A 1 -14.45 17.37 -28.49
CA MET A 1 -13.61 18.04 -27.46
C MET A 1 -13.61 17.33 -26.11
N ARG A 2 -14.74 17.17 -25.40
CA ARG A 2 -14.75 16.56 -24.05
C ARG A 2 -14.15 15.14 -24.03
N VAL A 3 -14.50 14.30 -25.01
CA VAL A 3 -14.06 12.88 -25.08
C VAL A 3 -12.56 12.73 -25.39
N GLU A 4 -11.98 13.64 -26.17
CA GLU A 4 -10.55 13.61 -26.50
C GLU A 4 -9.68 14.14 -25.36
N PHE A 5 -10.19 15.12 -24.61
CA PHE A 5 -9.56 15.60 -23.38
C PHE A 5 -9.47 14.49 -22.33
N TRP A 6 -10.56 13.74 -22.13
CA TRP A 6 -10.57 12.60 -21.21
C TRP A 6 -9.73 11.42 -21.68
N ARG A 7 -9.65 11.17 -23.00
CA ARG A 7 -8.77 10.11 -23.53
C ARG A 7 -7.30 10.43 -23.26
N LYS A 8 -6.89 11.67 -23.51
CA LYS A 8 -5.52 12.13 -23.18
C LYS A 8 -5.27 12.08 -21.67
N ALA A 9 -6.20 12.56 -20.86
CA ALA A 9 -6.09 12.49 -19.40
C ALA A 9 -5.97 11.04 -18.92
N LEU A 10 -6.71 10.10 -19.52
CA LEU A 10 -6.66 8.67 -19.20
C LEU A 10 -5.31 8.05 -19.61
N GLU A 11 -4.77 8.39 -20.78
CA GLU A 11 -3.46 7.90 -21.26
C GLU A 11 -2.32 8.37 -20.36
N GLU A 12 -2.31 9.65 -19.98
CA GLU A 12 -1.35 10.21 -19.03
C GLU A 12 -1.49 9.56 -17.65
N LEU A 13 -2.72 9.31 -17.19
CA LEU A 13 -2.97 8.61 -15.92
C LEU A 13 -2.50 7.17 -15.95
N LEU A 14 -2.71 6.46 -17.07
CA LEU A 14 -2.30 5.07 -17.23
C LEU A 14 -0.77 4.97 -17.24
N PHE A 15 -0.09 5.92 -17.88
CA PHE A 15 1.37 6.03 -17.84
C PHE A 15 1.86 6.29 -16.40
N TYR A 16 1.25 7.22 -15.67
CA TYR A 16 1.60 7.48 -14.27
C TYR A 16 1.35 6.28 -13.35
N VAL A 17 0.21 5.60 -13.50
CA VAL A 17 -0.13 4.40 -12.71
C VAL A 17 0.82 3.25 -13.04
N LEU A 18 1.16 3.05 -14.31
CA LEU A 18 2.10 2.02 -14.73
C LEU A 18 3.52 2.32 -14.24
N HIS A 19 3.95 3.58 -14.30
CA HIS A 19 5.23 4.02 -13.77
C HIS A 19 5.30 3.87 -12.24
N LEU A 20 4.23 4.25 -11.53
CA LEU A 20 4.12 4.07 -10.08
C LEU A 20 4.13 2.58 -9.70
N HIS A 21 3.47 1.72 -10.50
CA HIS A 21 3.47 0.29 -10.30
C HIS A 21 4.84 -0.34 -10.54
N LEU A 22 5.55 0.08 -11.60
CA LEU A 22 6.93 -0.32 -11.88
C LEU A 22 7.88 0.14 -10.77
N LEU A 23 7.73 1.38 -10.29
CA LEU A 23 8.52 1.91 -9.18
C LEU A 23 8.25 1.14 -7.88
N SER A 24 6.98 0.86 -7.57
CA SER A 24 6.61 0.03 -6.42
C SER A 24 7.17 -1.39 -6.53
N GLY A 25 7.13 -1.99 -7.72
CA GLY A 25 7.71 -3.32 -7.97
C GLY A 25 9.23 -3.32 -7.84
N PHE A 26 9.89 -2.27 -8.35
CA PHE A 26 11.33 -2.07 -8.20
C PHE A 26 11.73 -1.86 -6.74
N CYS A 27 10.98 -1.05 -5.98
CA CYS A 27 11.18 -0.91 -4.53
C CYS A 27 10.99 -2.24 -3.80
N LEU A 28 10.03 -3.07 -4.21
CA LEU A 28 9.84 -4.40 -3.64
C LEU A 28 11.01 -5.33 -3.94
N PHE A 29 11.54 -5.29 -5.16
CA PHE A 29 12.74 -6.02 -5.53
C PHE A 29 13.94 -5.60 -4.67
N LEU A 30 14.13 -4.29 -4.45
CA LEU A 30 15.16 -3.78 -3.56
C LEU A 30 14.95 -4.20 -2.10
N LEU A 31 13.69 -4.20 -1.61
CA LEU A 31 13.36 -4.69 -0.27
C LEU A 31 13.61 -6.19 -0.12
N LEU A 32 13.29 -6.99 -1.13
CA LEU A 32 13.58 -8.42 -1.16
C LEU A 32 15.09 -8.67 -1.15
N LEU A 33 15.83 -7.96 -1.98
CA LEU A 33 17.30 -8.02 -2.02
C LEU A 33 17.90 -7.61 -0.67
N GLY A 34 17.40 -6.53 -0.07
CA GLY A 34 17.78 -6.07 1.26
C GLY A 34 17.44 -7.08 2.36
N SER A 35 16.29 -7.74 2.26
CA SER A 35 15.88 -8.79 3.21
C SER A 35 16.73 -10.04 3.10
N ALA A 36 17.12 -10.45 1.88
CA ALA A 36 18.01 -11.59 1.66
C ALA A 36 19.40 -11.31 2.23
N HIS A 37 19.94 -10.11 1.99
CA HIS A 37 21.22 -9.72 2.55
C HIS A 37 21.17 -9.57 4.08
N ALA A 38 20.10 -8.98 4.62
CA ALA A 38 19.91 -8.88 6.07
C ALA A 38 19.75 -10.25 6.72
N HIS A 39 19.11 -11.22 6.04
CA HIS A 39 18.97 -12.59 6.51
C HIS A 39 20.32 -13.31 6.53
N GLU A 40 21.14 -13.16 5.48
CA GLU A 40 22.51 -13.70 5.43
C GLU A 40 23.39 -13.11 6.53
N MET A 41 23.34 -11.79 6.74
CA MET A 41 24.06 -11.12 7.83
C MET A 41 23.57 -11.57 9.21
N ALA A 42 22.28 -11.84 9.37
CA ALA A 42 21.72 -12.32 10.63
C ALA A 42 22.16 -13.75 10.96
N ALA A 43 22.18 -14.63 9.96
CA ALA A 43 22.68 -15.99 10.11
C ALA A 43 24.16 -16.02 10.48
N MET A 44 24.97 -15.15 9.86
CA MET A 44 26.39 -15.01 10.20
C MET A 44 26.59 -14.47 11.63
N LEU A 45 25.75 -13.52 12.06
CA LEU A 45 25.81 -13.02 13.44
C LEU A 45 25.43 -14.10 14.47
N GLU A 46 24.46 -14.96 14.15
CA GLU A 46 24.07 -16.08 15.01
C GLU A 46 25.21 -17.10 15.14
N THR A 47 25.91 -17.41 14.05
CA THR A 47 27.09 -18.29 14.10
C THR A 47 28.24 -17.67 14.88
N ASP A 48 28.47 -16.36 14.76
CA ASP A 48 29.52 -15.65 15.53
C ASP A 48 29.19 -15.61 17.04
N ILE A 49 27.90 -15.50 17.39
CA ILE A 49 27.43 -15.57 18.79
C ILE A 49 27.64 -16.97 19.35
N GLU A 50 27.32 -18.02 18.60
CA GLU A 50 27.49 -19.42 19.02
C GLU A 50 28.98 -19.76 19.21
N GLU A 51 29.85 -19.38 18.27
CA GLU A 51 31.30 -19.59 18.38
C GLU A 51 31.91 -18.80 19.55
N SER A 52 31.45 -17.56 19.77
CA SER A 52 31.89 -16.76 20.92
C SER A 52 31.44 -17.35 22.25
N ALA A 53 30.23 -17.91 22.32
CA ALA A 53 29.71 -18.58 23.52
C ALA A 53 30.50 -19.85 23.86
N GLU A 54 30.89 -20.64 22.85
CA GLU A 54 31.76 -21.81 23.05
C GLU A 54 33.15 -21.40 23.56
N ARG A 55 33.71 -20.31 23.04
CA ARG A 55 35.03 -19.80 23.43
C ARG A 55 35.04 -19.15 24.81
N GLU A 56 33.97 -18.42 25.17
CA GLU A 56 33.79 -17.84 26.52
C GLU A 56 33.60 -18.92 27.58
N GLY A 57 32.93 -20.05 27.24
CA GLY A 57 32.85 -21.21 28.12
C GLY A 57 34.21 -21.79 28.53
N PHE A 58 35.26 -21.56 27.72
CA PHE A 58 36.64 -21.97 28.01
C PHE A 58 37.43 -20.91 28.82
N THR A 59 37.14 -19.62 28.66
CA THR A 59 37.87 -18.52 29.33
C THR A 59 37.34 -18.17 30.73
N LEU A 60 36.13 -18.60 31.10
CA LEU A 60 35.60 -18.49 32.48
C LEU A 60 36.45 -19.20 33.55
N VAL A 61 37.50 -19.94 33.15
CA VAL A 61 38.47 -20.53 34.06
C VAL A 61 39.51 -19.51 34.54
N ASN A 62 39.72 -18.34 33.90
CA ASN A 62 40.94 -17.57 34.15
C ASN A 62 40.93 -16.03 34.27
N GLU A 63 39.94 -15.23 33.81
CA GLU A 63 40.07 -13.74 33.88
C GLU A 63 38.78 -12.93 34.18
N ASP A 64 39.01 -11.70 34.66
CA ASP A 64 38.12 -10.76 35.34
C ASP A 64 36.69 -10.60 34.77
N SER A 65 35.73 -10.92 35.63
CA SER A 65 34.27 -10.97 35.39
C SER A 65 33.56 -9.67 34.98
N ALA A 66 34.21 -8.49 35.03
CA ALA A 66 33.55 -7.21 34.78
C ALA A 66 33.53 -6.78 33.30
N GLU A 67 34.59 -7.06 32.54
CA GLU A 67 34.66 -6.71 31.11
C GLU A 67 33.81 -7.67 30.25
N VAL A 68 33.81 -8.95 30.61
CA VAL A 68 32.98 -9.99 29.98
C VAL A 68 31.48 -9.67 30.11
N HIS A 69 31.05 -9.15 31.27
CA HIS A 69 29.64 -8.79 31.48
C HIS A 69 29.17 -7.65 30.58
N ASN A 70 30.00 -6.62 30.35
CA ASN A 70 29.64 -5.48 29.50
C ASN A 70 29.55 -5.85 28.02
N ASN A 71 30.46 -6.71 27.53
CA ASN A 71 30.44 -7.16 26.14
C ASN A 71 29.19 -8.00 25.84
N ASN A 72 28.80 -8.89 26.76
CA ASN A 72 27.59 -9.70 26.66
C ASN A 72 26.30 -8.85 26.61
N VAL A 73 26.24 -7.74 27.36
CA VAL A 73 25.09 -6.82 27.34
C VAL A 73 24.98 -6.05 26.01
N ILE A 74 26.13 -5.64 25.43
CA ILE A 74 26.17 -4.95 24.13
C ILE A 74 25.77 -5.91 23.00
N LEU A 75 26.28 -7.14 23.04
CA LEU A 75 25.97 -8.19 22.07
C LEU A 75 24.47 -8.52 22.08
N ASN A 76 23.87 -8.71 23.25
CA ASN A 76 22.43 -8.96 23.37
C ASN A 76 21.58 -7.79 22.85
N LYS A 77 22.01 -6.54 23.05
CA LYS A 77 21.32 -5.37 22.47
C LYS A 77 21.42 -5.33 20.95
N ALA A 78 22.60 -5.62 20.39
CA ALA A 78 22.82 -5.68 18.94
C ALA A 78 21.98 -6.79 18.30
N HIS A 79 21.93 -7.97 18.91
CA HIS A 79 21.12 -9.10 18.46
C HIS A 79 19.61 -8.78 18.46
N ASN A 80 19.09 -8.23 19.56
CA ASN A 80 17.67 -7.84 19.62
C ASN A 80 17.31 -6.78 18.58
N LEU A 81 18.22 -5.83 18.31
CA LEU A 81 18.01 -4.83 17.27
C LEU A 81 18.03 -5.45 15.86
N ALA A 82 18.94 -6.40 15.60
CA ALA A 82 19.00 -7.13 14.33
C ALA A 82 17.71 -7.93 14.08
N VAL A 83 17.24 -8.69 15.07
CA VAL A 83 15.97 -9.45 14.99
C VAL A 83 14.80 -8.51 14.71
N LEU A 84 14.74 -7.36 15.40
CA LEU A 84 13.69 -6.37 15.18
C LEU A 84 13.72 -5.82 13.74
N VAL A 85 14.90 -5.50 13.21
CA VAL A 85 15.06 -5.04 11.81
C VAL A 85 14.60 -6.11 10.81
N ILE A 86 14.92 -7.38 11.04
CA ILE A 86 14.47 -8.49 10.18
C ILE A 86 12.95 -8.62 10.20
N VAL A 87 12.33 -8.55 11.38
CA VAL A 87 10.85 -8.61 11.52
C VAL A 87 10.19 -7.45 10.77
N TRP A 88 10.72 -6.22 10.90
CA TRP A 88 10.23 -5.07 10.15
C TRP A 88 10.40 -5.22 8.63
N LEU A 89 11.52 -5.78 8.17
CA LEU A 89 11.76 -6.09 6.76
C LEU A 89 10.74 -7.09 6.23
N TYR A 90 10.49 -8.19 6.94
CA TYR A 90 9.48 -9.18 6.55
C TYR A 90 8.07 -8.58 6.51
N LEU A 91 7.71 -7.76 7.50
CA LEU A 91 6.43 -7.05 7.51
C LEU A 91 6.31 -6.09 6.32
N GLY A 92 7.39 -5.38 5.98
CA GLY A 92 7.46 -4.53 4.80
C GLY A 92 7.26 -5.28 3.49
N VAL A 93 7.90 -6.44 3.34
CA VAL A 93 7.72 -7.33 2.16
C VAL A 93 6.27 -7.84 2.08
N ALA A 94 5.67 -8.25 3.19
CA ALA A 94 4.28 -8.69 3.24
C ALA A 94 3.31 -7.57 2.85
N LEU A 95 3.50 -6.36 3.38
CA LEU A 95 2.68 -5.20 3.02
C LEU A 95 2.83 -4.81 1.55
N ALA A 96 4.07 -4.82 1.04
CA ALA A 96 4.32 -4.44 -0.33
C ALA A 96 3.80 -5.49 -1.34
N THR A 97 3.85 -6.77 -1.01
CA THR A 97 3.26 -7.84 -1.86
C THR A 97 1.74 -7.73 -1.91
N VAL A 98 1.09 -7.49 -0.77
CA VAL A 98 -0.35 -7.19 -0.71
C VAL A 98 -0.66 -5.94 -1.55
N HIS A 99 0.15 -4.88 -1.45
CA HIS A 99 0.00 -3.66 -2.25
C HIS A 99 0.14 -3.92 -3.76
N LEU A 100 1.09 -4.75 -4.19
CA LEU A 100 1.21 -5.14 -5.59
C LEU A 100 0.01 -5.92 -6.09
N LEU A 101 -0.47 -6.92 -5.33
CA LEU A 101 -1.66 -7.68 -5.69
C LEU A 101 -2.88 -6.78 -5.85
N LEU A 102 -3.02 -5.79 -4.96
CA LEU A 102 -4.06 -4.78 -5.02
C LEU A 102 -3.94 -3.90 -6.27
N CYS A 103 -2.73 -3.44 -6.61
CA CYS A 103 -2.52 -2.67 -7.84
C CYS A 103 -2.77 -3.49 -9.12
N VAL A 104 -2.42 -4.78 -9.14
CA VAL A 104 -2.75 -5.69 -10.25
C VAL A 104 -4.27 -5.87 -10.37
N LEU A 105 -4.98 -6.04 -9.25
CA LEU A 105 -6.45 -6.10 -9.24
C LEU A 105 -7.09 -4.80 -9.78
N LEU A 106 -6.51 -3.64 -9.44
CA LEU A 106 -6.97 -2.35 -9.94
C LEU A 106 -6.75 -2.21 -11.45
N LEU A 107 -5.55 -2.57 -11.93
CA LEU A 107 -5.25 -2.56 -13.36
C LEU A 107 -6.15 -3.52 -14.13
N TYR A 108 -6.37 -4.71 -13.59
CA TYR A 108 -7.29 -5.69 -14.15
C TYR A 108 -8.74 -5.18 -14.18
N GLY A 109 -9.20 -4.55 -13.09
CA GLY A 109 -10.52 -3.92 -13.00
C GLY A 109 -10.70 -2.76 -13.98
N ALA A 110 -9.66 -1.96 -14.19
CA ALA A 110 -9.65 -0.86 -15.17
C ALA A 110 -9.76 -1.38 -16.61
N ILE A 111 -9.05 -2.47 -16.95
CA ILE A 111 -9.08 -3.09 -18.28
C ILE A 111 -10.43 -3.79 -18.52
N MET A 112 -10.91 -4.60 -17.57
CA MET A 112 -12.13 -5.40 -17.74
C MET A 112 -13.44 -4.61 -17.49
N ARG A 113 -13.37 -3.33 -17.07
CA ARG A 113 -14.52 -2.49 -16.69
C ARG A 113 -15.50 -3.14 -15.69
N VAL A 114 -14.99 -4.03 -14.83
CA VAL A 114 -15.81 -4.71 -13.81
C VAL A 114 -15.74 -3.96 -12.49
N ARG A 115 -16.80 -3.20 -12.16
CA ARG A 115 -16.89 -2.39 -10.93
C ARG A 115 -16.70 -3.17 -9.63
N GLN A 116 -17.06 -4.45 -9.61
CA GLN A 116 -16.94 -5.30 -8.42
C GLN A 116 -15.49 -5.55 -7.99
N LEU A 117 -14.53 -5.48 -8.93
CA LEU A 117 -13.11 -5.71 -8.66
C LEU A 117 -12.38 -4.45 -8.18
N LEU A 118 -12.94 -3.25 -8.40
CA LEU A 118 -12.37 -1.99 -7.88
C LEU A 118 -12.71 -1.75 -6.40
N LEU A 119 -13.80 -2.32 -5.90
CA LEU A 119 -14.35 -2.04 -4.58
C LEU A 119 -13.41 -2.47 -3.42
N PRO A 120 -12.82 -3.68 -3.42
CA PRO A 120 -11.89 -4.11 -2.38
C PRO A 120 -10.65 -3.22 -2.30
N TRP A 121 -10.14 -2.78 -3.45
CA TRP A 121 -9.00 -1.88 -3.52
C TRP A 121 -9.28 -0.53 -2.87
N MET A 122 -10.44 0.07 -3.19
CA MET A 122 -10.86 1.35 -2.62
C MET A 122 -11.00 1.30 -1.10
N CYS A 123 -11.53 0.19 -0.57
CA CYS A 123 -11.66 -0.03 0.87
C CYS A 123 -10.29 -0.15 1.55
N ILE A 124 -9.35 -0.90 0.98
CA ILE A 124 -8.02 -1.08 1.55
C ILE A 124 -7.19 0.20 1.44
N ALA A 125 -7.29 0.93 0.32
CA ALA A 125 -6.64 2.23 0.16
C ALA A 125 -7.17 3.27 1.17
N LEU A 126 -8.48 3.30 1.39
CA LEU A 126 -9.08 4.17 2.41
C LEU A 126 -8.63 3.80 3.82
N ALA A 127 -8.67 2.50 4.16
CA ALA A 127 -8.21 2.01 5.46
C ALA A 127 -6.73 2.32 5.70
N GLY A 128 -5.88 2.13 4.68
CA GLY A 128 -4.46 2.47 4.72
C GLY A 128 -4.23 3.98 4.90
N LEU A 129 -4.99 4.83 4.22
CA LEU A 129 -4.91 6.28 4.38
C LEU A 129 -5.30 6.70 5.81
N VAL A 130 -6.38 6.14 6.35
CA VAL A 130 -6.81 6.38 7.74
C VAL A 130 -5.73 5.93 8.72
N LEU A 131 -5.15 4.75 8.51
CA LEU A 131 -4.05 4.25 9.34
C LEU A 131 -2.85 5.21 9.29
N CYS A 132 -2.44 5.67 8.10
CA CYS A 132 -1.38 6.67 7.94
C CYS A 132 -1.67 7.97 8.68
N CYS A 133 -2.91 8.49 8.60
CA CYS A 133 -3.34 9.66 9.35
C CYS A 133 -3.23 9.45 10.86
N THR A 134 -3.66 8.28 11.36
CA THR A 134 -3.55 7.97 12.81
C THR A 134 -2.11 7.83 13.26
N ALA A 135 -1.24 7.16 12.48
CA ALA A 135 0.18 7.03 12.77
C ALA A 135 0.90 8.39 12.77
N MET A 136 0.53 9.27 11.86
CA MET A 136 0.98 10.66 11.81
C MET A 136 0.60 11.44 13.06
N LEU A 137 -0.68 11.37 13.47
CA LEU A 137 -1.14 12.05 14.67
C LEU A 137 -0.39 11.56 15.90
N VAL A 138 -0.25 10.25 16.06
CA VAL A 138 0.51 9.64 17.15
C VAL A 138 1.97 10.11 17.13
N SER A 139 2.63 10.10 15.95
CA SER A 139 4.01 10.57 15.81
C SER A 139 4.19 12.05 16.19
N MET A 140 3.21 12.89 15.86
CA MET A 140 3.21 14.31 16.25
C MET A 140 3.14 14.50 17.76
N TYR A 141 2.42 13.64 18.48
CA TYR A 141 2.34 13.66 19.94
C TYR A 141 3.64 13.16 20.61
N LEU A 142 4.35 12.22 19.98
CA LEU A 142 5.57 11.62 20.53
C LEU A 142 6.84 12.44 20.28
N VAL A 143 6.96 13.13 19.15
CA VAL A 143 8.20 13.84 18.78
C VAL A 143 8.09 15.32 19.16
N ARG A 144 8.83 15.74 20.20
CA ARG A 144 8.93 17.14 20.62
C ARG A 144 10.18 17.79 20.02
N GLY A 145 10.04 18.52 18.91
CA GLY A 145 11.14 19.29 18.30
C GLY A 145 10.89 19.82 16.89
N TYR A 146 11.77 20.70 16.39
CA TYR A 146 11.66 21.32 15.06
C TYR A 146 11.78 20.32 13.89
N GLY A 147 12.51 19.21 14.07
CA GLY A 147 12.57 18.13 13.07
C GLY A 147 11.22 17.45 12.83
N ALA A 148 10.32 17.46 13.83
CA ALA A 148 8.99 16.89 13.72
C ALA A 148 8.13 17.64 12.69
N LEU A 149 8.27 18.97 12.60
CA LEU A 149 7.51 19.78 11.66
C LEU A 149 7.87 19.47 10.21
N ALA A 150 9.16 19.26 9.91
CA ALA A 150 9.59 18.90 8.56
C ALA A 150 9.03 17.53 8.14
N ILE A 151 9.10 16.55 9.02
CA ILE A 151 8.54 15.20 8.80
C ILE A 151 7.02 15.27 8.65
N PHE A 152 6.35 16.10 9.45
CA PHE A 152 4.91 16.31 9.40
C PHE A 152 4.46 16.94 8.08
N ILE A 153 5.15 17.98 7.61
CA ILE A 153 4.83 18.64 6.33
C ILE A 153 5.03 17.66 5.16
N ALA A 154 6.18 16.96 5.13
CA ALA A 154 6.47 15.97 4.10
C ALA A 154 5.43 14.84 4.08
N SER A 155 5.07 14.31 5.26
CA SER A 155 4.09 13.24 5.38
C SER A 155 2.68 13.69 5.05
N THR A 156 2.30 14.93 5.40
CA THR A 156 1.01 15.53 5.02
C THR A 156 0.89 15.67 3.51
N LEU A 157 1.96 16.08 2.84
CA LEU A 157 2.00 16.16 1.38
C LEU A 157 1.80 14.79 0.73
N ILE A 158 2.44 13.75 1.27
CA ILE A 158 2.30 12.36 0.79
C ILE A 158 0.84 11.88 0.97
N ILE A 159 0.22 12.15 2.13
CA ILE A 159 -1.18 11.79 2.39
C ILE A 159 -2.11 12.54 1.44
N ALA A 160 -1.87 13.83 1.18
CA ALA A 160 -2.67 14.62 0.26
C ALA A 160 -2.58 14.08 -1.18
N LEU A 161 -1.39 13.68 -1.64
CA LEU A 161 -1.20 13.02 -2.93
C LEU A 161 -1.92 11.65 -2.98
N GLY A 162 -1.83 10.86 -1.91
CA GLY A 162 -2.55 9.58 -1.80
C GLY A 162 -4.07 9.77 -1.86
N PHE A 163 -4.59 10.77 -1.15
CA PHE A 163 -6.01 11.11 -1.18
C PHE A 163 -6.46 11.60 -2.56
N TYR A 164 -5.63 12.40 -3.23
CA TYR A 164 -5.89 12.84 -4.61
C TYR A 164 -5.97 11.66 -5.59
N MET A 165 -5.04 10.71 -5.49
CA MET A 165 -5.07 9.50 -6.31
C MET A 165 -6.32 8.65 -6.00
N TRP A 166 -6.71 8.54 -4.73
CA TRP A 166 -7.94 7.86 -4.33
C TRP A 166 -9.18 8.53 -4.94
N LEU A 167 -9.26 9.87 -4.93
CA LEU A 167 -10.35 10.62 -5.54
C LEU A 167 -10.43 10.42 -7.05
N ILE A 168 -9.29 10.35 -7.75
CA ILE A 168 -9.26 10.05 -9.19
C ILE A 168 -9.89 8.68 -9.46
N VAL A 169 -9.46 7.65 -8.74
CA VAL A 169 -10.00 6.30 -8.91
C VAL A 169 -11.49 6.26 -8.53
N TYR A 170 -11.88 6.97 -7.47
CA TYR A 170 -13.27 7.12 -7.05
C TYR A 170 -14.13 7.78 -8.13
N SER A 171 -13.64 8.87 -8.74
CA SER A 171 -14.32 9.57 -9.82
C SER A 171 -14.56 8.64 -11.01
N HIS A 172 -13.52 7.91 -11.44
CA HIS A 172 -13.63 6.92 -12.50
C HIS A 172 -14.59 5.77 -12.15
N TYR A 173 -14.59 5.32 -10.88
CA TYR A 173 -15.56 4.34 -10.38
C TYR A 173 -17.01 4.86 -10.44
N MET A 174 -17.23 6.13 -10.13
CA MET A 174 -18.56 6.76 -10.13
C MET A 174 -19.11 6.87 -11.56
N GLU A 175 -18.29 7.31 -12.52
CA GLU A 175 -18.67 7.49 -13.93
C GLU A 175 -19.08 6.16 -14.62
N MET A 176 -18.43 5.04 -14.26
CA MET A 176 -18.86 3.70 -14.70
C MET A 176 -20.23 3.28 -14.16
N GLY A 177 -20.75 3.97 -13.15
CA GLY A 177 -22.09 3.70 -12.60
C GLY A 177 -23.19 4.46 -13.25
N GLU A 178 -22.94 5.73 -13.54
CA GLU A 178 -23.92 6.58 -14.19
C GLU A 178 -24.25 6.08 -15.60
N THR A 179 -23.27 5.49 -16.30
CA THR A 179 -23.48 4.85 -17.61
C THR A 179 -24.42 3.63 -17.55
N LYS A 180 -24.42 2.86 -16.46
CA LYS A 180 -25.42 1.77 -16.25
C LYS A 180 -26.80 2.31 -15.89
N ASN A 181 -26.89 3.35 -15.07
CA ASN A 181 -28.17 3.93 -14.68
C ASN A 181 -28.85 4.66 -15.85
N CYS A 182 -28.08 5.34 -16.71
CA CYS A 182 -28.61 6.04 -17.86
C CYS A 182 -29.12 5.07 -18.95
N SER A 183 -28.43 3.95 -19.17
CA SER A 183 -28.90 2.89 -20.10
C SER A 183 -30.13 2.14 -19.61
N VAL A 184 -30.26 1.93 -18.30
CA VAL A 184 -31.49 1.37 -17.69
C VAL A 184 -32.64 2.37 -17.77
N SER A 185 -32.40 3.66 -17.49
CA SER A 185 -33.43 4.70 -17.60
C SER A 185 -33.94 4.89 -19.04
N ALA A 186 -33.03 4.90 -20.03
CA ALA A 186 -33.40 5.02 -21.45
C ALA A 186 -34.23 3.82 -21.95
N ARG A 187 -33.91 2.59 -21.51
CA ARG A 187 -34.67 1.38 -21.87
C ARG A 187 -36.07 1.37 -21.24
N THR A 188 -36.22 1.96 -20.05
CA THR A 188 -37.50 2.02 -19.33
C THR A 188 -38.45 3.05 -19.95
N HIS A 189 -37.92 4.19 -20.42
CA HIS A 189 -38.75 5.18 -21.14
C HIS A 189 -39.27 4.66 -22.49
N HIS A 190 -38.48 3.86 -23.22
CA HIS A 190 -38.92 3.32 -24.51
C HIS A 190 -40.05 2.28 -24.35
N THR A 191 -39.99 1.44 -23.31
CA THR A 191 -41.02 0.41 -23.05
C THR A 191 -42.31 0.98 -22.47
N ILE A 192 -42.26 2.10 -21.74
CA ILE A 192 -43.46 2.79 -21.25
C ILE A 192 -44.15 3.54 -22.40
N GLY A 193 -43.40 4.25 -23.25
CA GLY A 193 -43.96 4.98 -24.40
C GLY A 193 -44.71 4.06 -25.39
N GLU A 194 -44.17 2.87 -25.64
CA GLU A 194 -44.79 1.87 -26.53
C GLU A 194 -46.12 1.33 -25.97
N LYS A 195 -46.18 1.10 -24.65
CA LYS A 195 -47.42 0.64 -23.99
C LYS A 195 -48.52 1.70 -24.00
N THR A 196 -48.18 2.97 -23.81
CA THR A 196 -49.16 4.06 -23.89
C THR A 196 -49.75 4.24 -25.28
N HIS A 197 -48.96 4.03 -26.35
CA HIS A 197 -49.46 4.10 -27.72
C HIS A 197 -50.39 2.93 -28.08
N LEU A 198 -50.10 1.71 -27.60
CA LEU A 198 -50.98 0.55 -27.81
C LEU A 198 -52.32 0.68 -27.06
N MET A 199 -52.31 1.27 -25.86
CA MET A 199 -53.54 1.51 -25.09
C MET A 199 -54.40 2.65 -25.67
N ALA A 200 -53.78 3.70 -26.24
CA ALA A 200 -54.52 4.78 -26.88
C ALA A 200 -55.19 4.38 -28.21
N ASN A 201 -54.66 3.37 -28.91
CA ASN A 201 -55.22 2.89 -30.16
C ASN A 201 -56.40 1.90 -29.98
N THR A 202 -56.51 1.28 -28.80
CA THR A 202 -57.54 0.26 -28.52
C THR A 202 -58.83 0.84 -27.93
N THR A 203 -58.85 2.12 -27.54
CA THR A 203 -60.04 2.81 -27.01
C THR A 203 -60.83 3.60 -28.05
N ASN A 204 -60.43 3.56 -29.33
CA ASN A 204 -61.10 4.26 -30.44
C ASN A 204 -61.98 3.33 -31.31
N VAL A 205 -62.56 2.28 -30.72
CA VAL A 205 -63.53 1.39 -31.40
C VAL A 205 -64.85 1.39 -30.65
#